data_AF-B5GE49-F1
#
_entry.id   AF-B5GE49-F1
#
_cell.length_a   1.000
_cell.length_b   1.000
_cell.length_c   1.000
_cell.angle_alpha   90.00
_cell.angle_beta   90.00
_cell.angle_gamma   90.00
#
_symmetry.space_group_name_H-M   'P 1'
#
loop_
_entity.id
_entity.type
_entity.pdbx_description
1 polymer ?
#
loop_
_entity_poly.entity_id
_entity_poly.type
_entity_poly.pdbx_seq_one_letter_code
_entity_poly.pdbx_strand_id
1 'polypeptide(L)'
;MSAPRTVTVGILVRSLRRLTVPEPSWCLGHPEARHPEAQVDLTHEGSPVSLDLRVGDEEPQPFLTLTPLSHPYSSAEDRREPFVLVSVELDDSACSPAELLDLADQFAEHAAALRAWSRYFSTLLADGGSR
;
A
#
# COMPACT_ATOMS: atom_id res chain seq x y z
N MET A 1 -8.76 23.22 -3.08
CA MET A 1 -7.68 23.13 -2.09
C MET A 1 -8.29 22.61 -0.81
N SER A 2 -8.05 21.35 -0.46
CA SER A 2 -8.49 20.81 0.83
C SER A 2 -7.46 21.20 1.90
N ALA A 3 -7.90 21.49 3.13
CA ALA A 3 -6.99 21.83 4.22
C ALA A 3 -6.14 20.60 4.64
N PRO A 4 -4.89 20.80 5.13
CA PRO A 4 -4.06 19.72 5.67
C PRO A 4 -4.80 18.96 6.78
N ARG A 5 -4.70 17.62 6.78
CA ARG A 5 -5.33 16.74 7.78
C ARG A 5 -4.33 16.36 8.86
N THR A 6 -4.79 16.28 10.11
CA THR A 6 -3.98 15.89 11.27
C THR A 6 -4.74 14.84 12.09
N VAL A 7 -4.03 13.83 12.59
CA VAL A 7 -4.58 12.82 13.50
C VAL A 7 -3.91 12.89 14.87
N THR A 8 -4.67 12.60 15.92
CA THR A 8 -4.15 12.44 17.28
C THR A 8 -4.32 11.00 17.70
N VAL A 9 -3.22 10.33 18.02
CA VAL A 9 -3.21 8.92 18.45
C VAL A 9 -2.69 8.81 19.89
N GLY A 10 -3.27 7.89 20.66
CA GLY A 10 -2.76 7.53 21.99
C GLY A 10 -1.67 6.48 21.85
N ILE A 11 -0.49 6.71 22.43
CA ILE A 11 0.63 5.76 22.45
C ILE A 11 0.93 5.31 23.88
N LEU A 12 1.14 4.01 24.07
CA LEU A 12 1.54 3.39 25.33
C LEU A 12 3.06 3.50 25.50
N VAL A 13 3.50 4.65 25.99
CA VAL A 13 4.76 4.74 26.75
C VAL A 13 4.39 4.52 28.23
N ARG A 14 5.35 4.25 29.14
CA ARG A 14 5.12 4.12 30.61
C ARG A 14 4.29 5.26 31.25
N SER A 15 3.93 6.30 30.50
CA SER A 15 2.76 7.18 30.70
C SER A 15 2.09 7.42 29.33
N LEU A 16 0.77 7.29 29.21
CA LEU A 16 -0.01 7.62 28.00
C LEU A 16 0.29 9.07 27.57
N ARG A 17 1.04 9.25 26.48
CA ARG A 17 1.23 10.56 25.83
C ARG A 17 0.45 10.55 24.52
N ARG A 18 -0.21 11.66 24.21
CA ARG A 18 -0.83 11.86 22.89
C ARG A 18 0.25 12.35 21.94
N LEU A 19 0.30 11.77 20.75
CA LEU A 19 1.17 12.20 19.67
C LEU A 19 0.31 12.75 18.53
N THR A 20 0.68 13.91 18.02
CA THR A 20 0.07 14.53 16.84
C THR A 20 1.06 14.40 15.69
N VAL A 21 0.62 13.81 14.58
CA VAL A 21 1.47 13.51 13.43
C VAL A 21 0.79 14.02 12.16
N PRO A 22 1.54 14.64 11.23
CA PRO A 22 1.02 14.97 9.91
C PRO A 22 0.56 13.70 9.17
N GLU A 23 -0.61 13.74 8.55
CA GLU A 23 -1.05 12.67 7.66
C GLU A 23 -0.81 13.06 6.20
N PRO A 24 -0.12 12.22 5.40
CA PRO A 24 -0.06 12.41 3.95
C PRO A 24 -1.47 12.39 3.35
N SER A 25 -1.75 13.16 2.29
CA SER A 25 -3.11 13.20 1.71
C SER A 25 -3.58 11.87 1.12
N TRP A 26 -2.66 10.95 0.86
CA TRP A 26 -2.97 9.62 0.36
C TRP A 26 -3.30 8.61 1.48
N CYS A 27 -3.04 8.96 2.74
CA CYS A 27 -3.34 8.12 3.89
C CYS A 27 -4.86 7.98 4.07
N LEU A 28 -5.34 6.75 4.22
CA LEU A 28 -6.75 6.45 4.46
C LEU A 28 -7.22 6.86 5.88
N GLY A 29 -6.27 7.22 6.74
CA GLY A 29 -6.50 7.56 8.15
C GLY A 29 -6.31 6.36 9.07
N HIS A 30 -6.49 6.60 10.37
CA HIS A 30 -6.24 5.61 11.42
C HIS A 30 -7.54 5.30 12.17
N PRO A 31 -8.10 4.08 12.06
CA PRO A 31 -9.29 3.72 12.82
C PRO A 31 -8.98 3.63 14.32
N GLU A 32 -9.90 4.09 15.16
CA GLU A 32 -9.72 4.10 16.62
C GLU A 32 -9.42 2.72 17.21
N ALA A 33 -9.90 1.64 16.59
CA ALA A 33 -9.62 0.27 17.04
C ALA A 33 -8.16 -0.17 16.81
N ARG A 34 -7.38 0.54 15.99
CA ARG A 34 -5.99 0.21 15.63
C ARG A 34 -5.05 1.34 16.10
N HIS A 35 -4.95 1.48 17.42
CA HIS A 35 -4.00 2.43 17.99
C HIS A 35 -2.59 1.83 18.01
N PRO A 36 -1.57 2.54 17.50
CA PRO A 36 -0.19 2.12 17.63
C PRO A 36 0.20 2.10 19.12
N GLU A 37 0.75 0.98 19.58
CA GLU A 37 1.16 0.83 20.99
C GLU A 37 2.43 1.65 21.26
N ALA A 38 3.36 1.68 20.31
CA ALA A 38 4.54 2.53 20.33
C ALA A 38 4.57 3.46 19.13
N GLN A 39 5.34 4.55 19.24
CA GLN A 39 5.53 5.53 18.16
C GLN A 39 6.07 4.87 16.88
N VAL A 40 6.92 3.84 17.01
CA VAL A 40 7.49 3.09 15.89
C VAL A 40 6.45 2.28 15.11
N ASP A 41 5.30 1.96 15.73
CA ASP A 41 4.23 1.18 15.11
C ASP A 41 3.32 2.04 14.23
N LEU A 42 3.48 3.37 14.26
CA LEU A 42 2.70 4.27 13.42
C LEU A 42 3.01 4.00 11.94
N THR A 43 1.97 3.70 11.17
CA THR A 43 2.04 3.41 9.74
C THR A 43 0.99 4.20 8.99
N HIS A 44 1.40 5.02 8.02
CA HIS A 44 0.45 5.59 7.06
C HIS A 44 0.22 4.58 5.96
N GLU A 45 -1.05 4.29 5.67
CA GLU A 45 -1.47 3.33 4.64
C GLU A 45 -2.43 3.99 3.66
N GLY A 46 -2.12 3.86 2.37
CA GLY A 46 -2.96 4.33 1.27
C GLY A 46 -3.90 3.26 0.75
N SER A 47 -4.73 3.64 -0.23
CA SER A 47 -5.61 2.67 -0.90
C SER A 47 -4.77 1.63 -1.66
N PRO A 48 -5.00 0.32 -1.43
CA PRO A 48 -4.37 -0.72 -2.22
C PRO A 48 -4.87 -0.68 -3.66
N VAL A 49 -4.02 -1.10 -4.58
CA VAL A 49 -4.37 -1.39 -5.98
C VAL A 49 -4.01 -2.84 -6.26
N SER A 50 -4.99 -3.61 -6.71
CA SER A 50 -4.79 -5.01 -7.10
C SER A 50 -4.67 -5.15 -8.62
N LEU A 51 -3.73 -5.97 -9.06
CA LEU A 51 -3.67 -6.52 -10.40
C LEU A 51 -4.05 -8.00 -10.28
N ASP A 52 -5.22 -8.33 -10.83
CA ASP A 52 -5.86 -9.62 -10.61
C ASP A 52 -5.56 -10.57 -11.76
N LEU A 53 -5.33 -11.85 -11.46
CA LEU A 53 -5.20 -12.90 -12.47
C LEU A 53 -6.49 -13.69 -12.59
N ARG A 54 -6.74 -14.18 -13.80
CA ARG A 54 -7.73 -15.22 -14.08
C ARG A 54 -7.03 -16.45 -14.65
N VAL A 55 -7.35 -17.62 -14.09
CA VAL A 55 -6.92 -18.92 -14.61
C VAL A 55 -8.17 -19.67 -15.09
N GLY A 56 -8.21 -20.01 -16.38
CA GLY A 56 -9.37 -20.67 -16.98
C GLY A 56 -10.67 -19.87 -16.78
N ASP A 57 -11.72 -20.56 -16.32
CA ASP A 57 -13.05 -20.00 -16.08
C ASP A 57 -13.26 -19.49 -14.63
N GLU A 58 -12.19 -19.40 -13.82
CA GLU A 58 -12.28 -18.94 -12.44
C GLU A 58 -12.54 -17.43 -12.32
N GLU A 59 -13.06 -17.01 -11.17
CA GLU A 59 -13.17 -15.59 -10.84
C GLU A 59 -11.79 -14.96 -10.65
N PRO A 60 -11.54 -13.73 -11.14
CA PRO A 60 -10.26 -13.06 -10.93
C PRO A 60 -9.88 -13.01 -9.46
N GLN A 61 -8.64 -13.41 -9.16
CA GLN A 61 -8.08 -13.34 -7.82
C GLN A 61 -6.98 -12.28 -7.77
N PRO A 62 -6.86 -11.52 -6.67
CA PRO A 62 -5.73 -10.63 -6.47
C PRO A 62 -4.42 -11.38 -6.58
N PHE A 63 -3.56 -10.99 -7.53
CA PHE A 63 -2.24 -11.57 -7.68
C PHE A 63 -1.16 -10.63 -7.18
N LEU A 64 -1.23 -9.37 -7.59
CA LEU A 64 -0.27 -8.35 -7.17
C LEU A 64 -1.01 -7.19 -6.51
N THR A 65 -0.76 -6.96 -5.23
CA THR A 65 -1.32 -5.80 -4.53
C THR A 65 -0.22 -4.77 -4.27
N LEU A 66 -0.48 -3.53 -4.67
CA LEU A 66 0.39 -2.37 -4.48
C LEU A 66 -0.23 -1.45 -3.42
N THR A 67 0.45 -1.26 -2.30
CA THR A 67 -0.04 -0.43 -1.19
C THR A 67 0.96 0.68 -0.85
N PRO A 68 0.61 1.97 -1.02
CA PRO A 68 1.42 3.07 -0.52
C PRO A 68 1.54 3.00 1.01
N LEU A 69 2.77 3.03 1.52
CA LEU A 69 3.07 2.98 2.94
C LEU A 69 4.10 4.04 3.33
N SER A 70 4.10 4.42 4.60
CA SER A 70 5.20 5.13 5.26
C SER A 70 5.21 4.76 6.74
N HIS A 71 6.41 4.54 7.28
CA HIS A 71 6.65 4.32 8.70
C HIS A 71 7.48 5.49 9.25
N PRO A 72 6.87 6.65 9.56
CA PRO A 72 7.58 7.91 9.79
C PRO A 72 8.58 7.86 10.95
N TYR A 73 8.41 6.91 11.87
CA TYR A 73 9.28 6.71 13.04
C TYR A 73 10.07 5.40 13.01
N SER A 74 10.17 4.76 11.85
CA SER A 74 10.99 3.57 11.68
C SER A 74 12.46 3.87 11.98
N SER A 75 13.17 2.88 12.54
CA SER A 75 14.64 2.93 12.64
C SER A 75 15.32 2.76 11.29
N ALA A 76 14.63 2.14 10.32
CA ALA A 76 15.09 2.01 8.94
C ALA A 76 14.76 3.30 8.17
N GLU A 77 15.80 4.02 7.74
CA GLU A 77 15.63 5.35 7.12
C GLU A 77 14.85 5.30 5.80
N ASP A 78 15.03 4.23 5.01
CA ASP A 78 14.33 3.97 3.75
C ASP A 78 12.82 3.76 3.93
N ARG A 79 12.36 3.43 5.15
CA ARG A 79 10.94 3.23 5.46
C ARG A 79 10.25 4.47 6.01
N ARG A 80 11.01 5.52 6.35
CA ARG A 80 10.44 6.79 6.84
C ARG A 80 9.76 7.54 5.72
N GLU A 81 10.43 7.59 4.57
CA GLU A 81 9.86 8.16 3.35
C GLU A 81 8.74 7.27 2.82
N PRO A 82 7.76 7.84 2.09
CA PRO A 82 6.74 7.03 1.45
C PRO A 82 7.33 6.03 0.44
N PHE A 83 6.82 4.80 0.46
CA PHE A 83 7.19 3.71 -0.44
C PHE A 83 5.95 2.92 -0.86
N VAL A 84 6.11 1.95 -1.77
CA VAL A 84 5.03 1.03 -2.17
C VAL A 84 5.39 -0.36 -1.70
N LEU A 85 4.56 -0.93 -0.83
CA LEU A 85 4.61 -2.35 -0.52
C LEU A 85 3.99 -3.13 -1.66
N VAL A 86 4.66 -4.20 -2.07
CA VAL A 86 4.19 -5.13 -3.09
C VAL A 86 3.95 -6.49 -2.44
N SER A 87 2.68 -6.94 -2.43
CA SER A 87 2.32 -8.31 -2.06
C SER A 87 2.07 -9.13 -3.31
N VAL A 88 2.60 -10.35 -3.37
CA VAL A 88 2.36 -11.31 -4.44
C VAL A 88 1.67 -12.52 -3.82
N GLU A 89 0.49 -12.85 -4.32
CA GLU A 89 -0.31 -13.99 -3.87
C GLU A 89 -0.69 -14.83 -5.08
N LEU A 90 -0.34 -16.11 -5.06
CA LEU A 90 -0.74 -17.05 -6.10
C LEU A 90 -0.98 -18.40 -5.45
N ASP A 91 -2.20 -18.92 -5.64
CA ASP A 91 -2.56 -20.25 -5.19
C ASP A 91 -2.04 -21.33 -6.15
N ASP A 92 -1.88 -22.54 -5.63
CA ASP A 92 -1.48 -23.71 -6.41
C ASP A 92 -2.62 -24.13 -7.35
N SER A 93 -2.63 -23.63 -8.58
CA SER A 93 -3.59 -24.01 -9.62
C SER A 93 -2.96 -24.87 -10.72
N ALA A 94 -3.63 -25.97 -11.08
CA ALA A 94 -3.25 -26.76 -12.25
C ALA A 94 -3.66 -26.01 -13.53
N CYS A 95 -2.71 -25.79 -14.45
CA CYS A 95 -2.96 -25.10 -15.71
C CYS A 95 -2.76 -26.02 -16.91
N SER A 96 -3.65 -25.93 -17.88
CA SER A 96 -3.45 -26.44 -19.23
C SER A 96 -2.44 -25.57 -20.02
N PRO A 97 -1.89 -26.08 -21.13
CA PRO A 97 -0.98 -25.27 -21.96
C PRO A 97 -1.58 -23.98 -22.53
N ALA A 98 -2.89 -23.95 -22.77
CA ALA A 98 -3.57 -22.74 -23.25
C ALA A 98 -3.67 -21.69 -22.13
N GLU A 99 -4.06 -22.11 -20.93
CA GLU A 99 -4.13 -21.22 -19.75
C GLU A 99 -2.76 -20.66 -19.39
N LEU A 100 -1.66 -21.40 -19.63
CA LEU A 100 -0.31 -20.88 -19.44
C LEU A 100 0.03 -19.74 -20.42
N LEU A 101 -0.49 -19.78 -21.65
CA LEU A 101 -0.30 -18.68 -22.61
C LEU A 101 -1.15 -17.46 -22.19
N ASP A 102 -2.40 -17.68 -21.79
CA ASP A 102 -3.28 -16.61 -21.30
C ASP A 102 -2.71 -15.94 -20.05
N LEU A 103 -2.09 -16.71 -19.14
CA LEU A 103 -1.37 -16.16 -17.98
C LEU A 103 -0.15 -15.34 -18.39
N ALA A 104 0.60 -15.78 -19.40
CA ALA A 104 1.74 -15.02 -19.90
C ALA A 104 1.32 -13.66 -20.47
N ASP A 105 0.20 -13.61 -21.18
CA ASP A 105 -0.36 -12.36 -21.71
C ASP A 105 -0.82 -11.43 -20.57
N GLN A 106 -1.52 -11.96 -19.56
CA GLN A 106 -1.89 -11.20 -18.36
C GLN A 106 -0.66 -10.65 -17.62
N PHE A 107 0.42 -11.42 -17.51
CA PHE A 107 1.68 -10.92 -16.93
C PHE A 107 2.30 -9.78 -17.74
N ALA A 108 2.22 -9.83 -19.07
CA ALA A 108 2.70 -8.75 -19.92
C ALA A 108 1.87 -7.47 -19.70
N GLU A 109 0.55 -7.60 -19.60
CA GLU A 109 -0.35 -6.48 -19.27
C GLU A 109 -0.06 -5.91 -17.87
N HIS A 110 0.09 -6.77 -16.87
CA HIS A 110 0.46 -6.35 -15.51
C HIS A 110 1.83 -5.69 -15.45
N ALA A 111 2.80 -6.14 -16.23
CA ALA A 111 4.09 -5.46 -16.35
C ALA A 111 3.95 -4.06 -16.95
N ALA A 112 3.02 -3.84 -17.89
CA ALA A 112 2.70 -2.51 -18.39
C ALA A 112 2.00 -1.66 -17.32
N ALA A 113 1.04 -2.24 -16.59
CA ALA A 113 0.34 -1.58 -15.50
C ALA A 113 1.29 -1.16 -14.37
N LEU A 114 2.22 -2.01 -13.96
CA LEU A 114 3.26 -1.71 -12.97
C LEU A 114 4.10 -0.49 -13.37
N ARG A 115 4.48 -0.37 -14.64
CA ARG A 115 5.21 0.80 -15.13
C ARG A 115 4.37 2.07 -15.08
N ALA A 116 3.06 1.97 -15.29
CA ALA A 116 2.15 3.10 -15.15
C ALA A 116 1.97 3.50 -13.68
N TRP A 117 1.75 2.53 -12.79
CA TRP A 117 1.63 2.75 -11.35
C TRP A 117 2.91 3.30 -10.73
N SER A 118 4.09 2.86 -11.19
CA SER A 118 5.36 3.44 -10.79
C SER A 118 5.39 4.96 -11.02
N ARG A 119 4.98 5.43 -12.21
CA ARG A 119 4.91 6.87 -12.52
C ARG A 119 3.89 7.60 -11.63
N TYR A 120 2.73 6.99 -11.43
CA TYR A 120 1.69 7.55 -10.56
C TYR A 120 2.18 7.70 -9.12
N PHE A 121 2.74 6.64 -8.53
CA PHE A 121 3.26 6.68 -7.17
C PHE A 121 4.46 7.60 -7.05
N SER A 122 5.37 7.66 -8.03
CA SER A 122 6.44 8.66 -8.01
C SER A 122 5.90 10.08 -7.91
N THR A 123 4.78 10.39 -8.56
CA THR A 123 4.14 11.72 -8.46
C THR A 123 3.46 11.90 -7.10
N LEU A 124 2.65 10.92 -6.68
CA LEU A 124 1.91 10.95 -5.42
C LEU A 124 2.82 11.12 -4.20
N LEU A 125 3.98 10.46 -4.22
CA LEU A 125 4.95 10.47 -3.14
C LEU A 125 5.85 11.71 -3.18
N ALA A 126 6.17 12.25 -4.38
CA ALA A 126 6.94 13.49 -4.52
C ALA A 126 6.18 14.73 -4.01
N ASP A 127 4.85 14.77 -4.13
CA ASP A 127 4.02 15.87 -3.64
C ASP A 127 3.77 15.82 -2.11
N GLY A 128 4.39 14.86 -1.40
CA GLY A 128 4.14 14.59 0.02
C GLY A 128 2.70 14.17 0.31
N GLY A 129 1.92 13.83 -0.73
CA GLY A 129 0.46 13.79 -0.68
C GLY A 129 -0.13 15.16 -0.32
N SER A 130 -0.27 16.06 -1.29
CA SER A 130 -1.06 17.29 -1.14
C SER A 130 -2.05 17.44 -2.31
N ARG A 131 -3.35 17.35 -2.02
CA ARG A 131 -4.45 17.89 -2.84
C ARG A 131 -5.40 18.71 -1.96
#